data_AF-A0A839RJ96-F1
#
_entry.id   AF-A0A839RJ96-F1
#
_cell.length_a   1.000
_cell.length_b   1.000
_cell.length_c   1.000
_cell.angle_alpha   90.00
_cell.angle_beta   90.00
_cell.angle_gamma   90.00
#
_symmetry.space_group_name_H-M   'P 1'
#
loop_
_entity.id
_entity.type
_entity.pdbx_description
1 polymer ?
#
loop_
_entity_poly.entity_id
_entity_poly.type
_entity_poly.pdbx_seq_one_letter_code
_entity_poly.pdbx_strand_id
1 'polypeptide(L)'
;MKDKDFDIEQYLFGQMSQEERDAAEQYLAEHPDWRAEVDTLRALEDELGDVPHEFFLDGAPEDADLVLARAVRQARSERPARVSRTMSIALGATAAAMVALIGVAVVIGYQIGTSSTELDGPAPVAISGSDPATGATLTADLTPAAGWIRLTATVTGIPAGEPCYLIVVDRDGNREIAGGWLVSESGEAEGTTLSGSALVAPDDVAEVRVENVAGQTFVAVAPA
;
A
#
# COMPACT_ATOMS: atom_id res chain seq x y z
N MET A 1 -16.10 -31.47 -9.76
CA MET A 1 -16.42 -31.67 -11.18
C MET A 1 -16.72 -30.28 -11.74
N LYS A 2 -15.70 -29.55 -12.18
CA LYS A 2 -15.88 -28.37 -13.03
C LYS A 2 -16.02 -28.94 -14.43
N ASP A 3 -17.20 -28.82 -15.04
CA ASP A 3 -17.48 -29.40 -16.35
C ASP A 3 -18.29 -28.40 -17.16
N LYS A 4 -17.76 -28.06 -18.35
CA LYS A 4 -18.01 -26.85 -19.14
C LYS A 4 -17.70 -25.51 -18.46
N ASP A 5 -17.03 -24.65 -19.23
CA ASP A 5 -16.70 -23.28 -18.87
C ASP A 5 -17.92 -22.37 -19.10
N PHE A 6 -18.84 -22.31 -18.13
CA PHE A 6 -19.78 -21.21 -18.04
C PHE A 6 -19.03 -19.95 -17.60
N ASP A 7 -18.56 -19.18 -18.58
CA ASP A 7 -17.91 -17.90 -18.37
C ASP A 7 -18.95 -16.80 -18.16
N ILE A 8 -19.19 -16.48 -16.88
CA ILE A 8 -20.15 -15.46 -16.46
C ILE A 8 -19.74 -14.06 -16.91
N GLU A 9 -18.44 -13.77 -17.02
CA GLU A 9 -17.92 -12.46 -17.44
C GLU A 9 -18.18 -12.24 -18.94
N GLN A 10 -17.87 -13.24 -19.77
CA GLN A 10 -18.17 -13.18 -21.21
C GLN A 10 -19.68 -13.17 -21.51
N TYR A 11 -20.50 -13.81 -20.67
CA TYR A 11 -21.95 -13.76 -20.79
C TYR A 11 -22.52 -12.37 -20.43
N LEU A 12 -22.06 -11.77 -19.31
CA LEU A 12 -22.46 -10.44 -18.84
C LEU A 12 -22.02 -9.34 -19.82
N PHE A 13 -20.71 -9.21 -20.07
CA PHE A 13 -20.15 -8.22 -21.00
C PHE A 13 -20.48 -8.50 -22.48
N GLY A 14 -21.27 -9.53 -22.76
CA GLY A 14 -21.82 -9.82 -24.07
C GLY A 14 -20.79 -10.25 -25.13
N GLN A 15 -19.64 -10.77 -24.71
CA GLN A 15 -18.53 -11.14 -25.59
C GLN A 15 -18.74 -12.51 -26.27
N MET A 16 -19.67 -13.32 -25.76
CA MET A 16 -20.10 -14.59 -26.36
C MET A 16 -20.82 -14.43 -27.71
N SER A 17 -20.58 -15.37 -28.62
CA SER A 17 -21.36 -15.54 -29.85
C SER A 17 -22.79 -16.06 -29.57
N GLN A 18 -23.65 -16.08 -30.58
CA GLN A 18 -25.05 -16.48 -30.40
C GLN A 18 -25.21 -17.95 -29.96
N GLU A 19 -24.44 -18.88 -30.54
CA GLU A 19 -24.49 -20.32 -30.19
C GLU A 19 -24.00 -20.56 -28.74
N GLU A 20 -23.02 -19.78 -28.29
CA GLU A 20 -22.52 -19.83 -26.91
C GLU A 20 -23.53 -19.23 -25.91
N ARG A 21 -24.25 -18.15 -26.29
CA ARG A 21 -25.32 -17.56 -25.49
C ARG A 21 -26.52 -18.50 -25.34
N ASP A 22 -26.96 -19.15 -26.42
CA ASP A 22 -28.07 -20.11 -26.37
C ASP A 22 -27.73 -21.28 -25.42
N ALA A 23 -26.48 -21.76 -25.43
CA ALA A 23 -25.97 -22.77 -24.51
C ALA A 23 -25.84 -22.26 -23.05
N ALA A 24 -25.42 -21.01 -22.86
CA ALA A 24 -25.33 -20.35 -21.56
C ALA A 24 -26.72 -20.14 -20.92
N GLU A 25 -27.73 -19.76 -21.71
CA GLU A 25 -29.11 -19.61 -21.24
C GLU A 25 -29.74 -20.95 -20.87
N GLN A 26 -29.45 -22.04 -21.61
CA GLN A 26 -29.85 -23.38 -21.17
C GLN A 26 -29.18 -23.76 -19.84
N TYR A 27 -27.87 -23.50 -19.69
CA TYR A 27 -27.16 -23.79 -18.43
C TYR A 27 -27.75 -23.01 -17.24
N LEU A 28 -28.03 -21.71 -17.44
CA LEU A 28 -28.70 -20.85 -16.47
C LEU A 28 -30.16 -21.22 -16.20
N ALA A 29 -30.86 -21.89 -17.11
CA ALA A 29 -32.19 -22.44 -16.85
C ALA A 29 -32.12 -23.60 -15.84
N GLU A 30 -31.10 -24.46 -15.95
CA GLU A 30 -30.89 -25.63 -15.09
C GLU A 30 -30.26 -25.29 -13.72
N HIS A 31 -29.53 -24.17 -13.60
CA HIS A 31 -28.82 -23.78 -12.36
C HIS A 31 -29.33 -22.46 -11.77
N PRO A 32 -30.19 -22.47 -10.73
CA PRO A 32 -30.77 -21.26 -10.15
C PRO A 32 -29.76 -20.36 -9.42
N ASP A 33 -28.73 -20.94 -8.81
CA ASP A 33 -27.73 -20.20 -8.02
C ASP A 33 -26.89 -19.27 -8.91
N TRP A 34 -26.45 -19.77 -10.07
CA TRP A 34 -25.75 -18.97 -11.09
C TRP A 34 -26.64 -17.86 -11.67
N ARG A 35 -27.96 -18.07 -11.75
CA ARG A 35 -28.90 -17.04 -12.20
C ARG A 35 -29.01 -15.90 -11.20
N ALA A 36 -29.08 -16.21 -9.91
CA ALA A 36 -29.10 -15.19 -8.86
C ALA A 36 -27.82 -14.34 -8.84
N GLU A 37 -26.66 -14.93 -9.13
CA GLU A 37 -25.40 -14.21 -9.29
C GLU A 37 -25.45 -13.27 -10.52
N VAL A 38 -25.88 -13.77 -11.68
CA VAL A 38 -26.08 -12.96 -12.91
C VAL A 38 -27.04 -11.79 -12.68
N ASP A 39 -28.16 -12.03 -12.00
CA ASP A 39 -29.15 -10.98 -11.71
C ASP A 39 -28.62 -9.94 -10.71
N THR A 40 -27.78 -10.37 -9.75
CA THR A 40 -27.08 -9.47 -8.80
C THR A 40 -26.04 -8.59 -9.50
N LEU A 41 -25.23 -9.18 -10.39
CA LEU A 41 -24.20 -8.45 -11.14
C LEU A 41 -24.82 -7.47 -12.15
N ARG A 42 -25.96 -7.81 -12.77
CA ARG A 42 -26.74 -6.89 -13.61
C ARG A 42 -27.34 -5.72 -12.84
N ALA A 43 -27.79 -5.94 -11.61
CA ALA A 43 -28.28 -4.84 -10.76
C ALA A 43 -27.15 -3.84 -10.40
N LEU A 44 -25.93 -4.34 -10.18
CA LEU A 44 -24.75 -3.50 -9.99
C LEU A 44 -24.32 -2.79 -11.29
N GLU A 45 -24.46 -3.43 -12.46
CA GLU A 45 -24.21 -2.80 -13.76
C GLU A 45 -25.19 -1.66 -14.06
N ASP A 46 -26.46 -1.79 -13.66
CA ASP A 46 -27.48 -0.73 -13.76
C ASP A 46 -27.16 0.46 -12.81
N GLU A 47 -26.79 0.18 -11.55
CA GLU A 47 -26.36 1.20 -10.58
C GLU A 47 -25.07 1.93 -10.99
N LEU A 48 -24.12 1.22 -11.62
CA LEU A 48 -22.90 1.81 -12.19
C LEU A 48 -23.11 2.44 -13.57
N GLY A 49 -24.25 2.20 -14.21
CA GLY A 49 -24.59 2.72 -15.54
C GLY A 49 -25.11 4.16 -15.50
N ASP A 50 -25.80 4.56 -14.43
CA ASP A 50 -26.35 5.92 -14.24
C ASP A 50 -25.28 6.94 -13.80
N VAL A 51 -24.15 6.97 -14.50
CA VAL A 51 -23.15 8.04 -14.38
C VAL A 51 -23.73 9.30 -15.05
N PRO A 52 -23.96 10.41 -14.32
CA PRO A 52 -24.52 11.61 -14.95
C PRO A 52 -23.55 12.19 -15.98
N HIS A 53 -24.09 12.72 -17.08
CA HIS A 53 -23.27 13.13 -18.25
C HIS A 53 -22.19 14.19 -17.93
N GLU A 54 -22.33 14.92 -16.83
CA GLU A 54 -21.38 15.90 -16.28
C GLU A 54 -20.14 15.30 -15.58
N PHE A 55 -20.14 14.00 -15.28
CA PHE A 55 -18.96 13.27 -14.78
C PHE A 55 -18.12 12.64 -15.91
N PHE A 56 -18.64 12.61 -17.14
CA PHE A 56 -17.82 12.28 -18.31
C PHE A 56 -16.88 13.45 -18.57
N LEU A 57 -15.60 13.25 -18.28
CA LEU A 57 -14.56 14.18 -18.70
C LEU A 57 -14.61 14.29 -20.23
N ASP A 58 -14.70 15.52 -20.74
CA ASP A 58 -14.36 15.80 -22.14
C ASP A 58 -13.02 15.12 -22.44
N GLY A 59 -12.99 14.33 -23.53
CA GLY A 59 -11.89 13.39 -23.80
C GLY A 59 -10.53 14.07 -23.76
N ALA A 60 -9.52 13.34 -23.27
CA ALA A 60 -8.19 13.86 -22.94
C ALA A 60 -7.69 14.90 -23.98
N PRO A 61 -7.31 16.12 -23.54
CA PRO A 61 -7.00 17.24 -24.44
C PRO A 61 -6.02 16.89 -25.55
N GLU A 62 -6.13 17.57 -26.70
CA GLU A 62 -5.25 17.33 -27.86
C GLU A 62 -3.74 17.48 -27.53
N ASP A 63 -3.38 18.19 -26.46
CA ASP A 63 -2.01 18.34 -25.95
C ASP A 63 -1.66 17.47 -24.73
N ALA A 64 -2.53 16.54 -24.32
CA ALA A 64 -2.29 15.65 -23.17
C ALA A 64 -0.98 14.85 -23.30
N ASP A 65 -0.66 14.39 -24.52
CA ASP A 65 0.62 13.75 -24.85
C ASP A 65 1.82 14.68 -24.61
N LEU A 66 1.67 16.00 -24.82
CA LEU A 66 2.72 16.99 -24.57
C LEU A 66 2.88 17.28 -23.07
N VAL A 67 1.79 17.27 -22.31
CA VAL A 67 1.81 17.35 -20.84
C VAL A 67 2.49 16.09 -20.25
N LEU A 68 2.11 14.90 -20.73
CA LEU A 68 2.73 13.63 -20.33
C LEU A 68 4.22 13.57 -20.72
N ALA A 69 4.57 13.97 -21.95
CA ALA A 69 5.96 14.03 -22.40
C ALA A 69 6.80 15.13 -21.71
N ARG A 70 6.16 16.13 -21.08
CA ARG A 70 6.80 17.08 -20.16
C ARG A 70 7.04 16.42 -18.80
N ALA A 71 6.03 15.80 -18.20
CA ALA A 71 6.13 15.10 -16.92
C ALA A 71 7.17 13.96 -16.94
N VAL A 72 7.15 13.09 -17.96
CA VAL A 72 8.12 12.00 -18.14
C VAL A 72 9.54 12.53 -18.35
N ARG A 73 9.70 13.71 -18.95
CA ARG A 73 11.01 14.36 -19.12
C ARG A 73 11.52 14.96 -17.81
N GLN A 74 10.63 15.58 -17.04
CA GLN A 74 10.95 16.15 -15.73
C GLN A 74 11.34 15.04 -14.72
N ALA A 75 10.55 13.96 -14.64
CA ALA A 75 10.84 12.76 -13.85
C ALA A 75 12.08 11.96 -14.34
N ARG A 76 12.70 12.36 -15.47
CA ARG A 76 14.03 11.89 -15.91
C ARG A 76 15.15 12.85 -15.53
N SER A 77 14.92 14.17 -15.54
CA SER A 77 15.92 15.16 -15.06
C SER A 77 16.04 15.21 -13.53
N GLU A 78 15.00 14.84 -12.80
CA GLU A 78 15.00 14.75 -11.33
C GLU A 78 15.68 13.47 -10.80
N ARG A 79 15.97 12.50 -11.68
CA ARG A 79 16.81 11.34 -11.31
C ARG A 79 18.26 11.82 -11.13
N PRO A 80 18.87 11.67 -9.94
CA PRO A 80 20.21 12.20 -9.69
C PRO A 80 21.24 11.48 -10.57
N ALA A 81 21.87 12.23 -11.48
CA ALA A 81 22.98 11.77 -12.31
C ALA A 81 24.29 11.62 -11.52
N ARG A 82 24.24 10.87 -10.41
CA ARG A 82 25.33 10.76 -9.41
C ARG A 82 25.70 9.33 -8.99
N VAL A 83 25.29 8.31 -9.75
CA VAL A 83 26.04 7.04 -9.76
C VAL A 83 27.29 7.27 -10.60
N SER A 84 28.44 7.41 -9.96
CA SER A 84 29.67 7.81 -10.64
C SER A 84 30.17 6.73 -11.61
N ARG A 85 30.65 7.19 -12.77
CA ARG A 85 31.13 6.40 -13.92
C ARG A 85 32.48 5.71 -13.68
N THR A 86 32.74 5.31 -12.43
CA THR A 86 34.04 4.85 -11.91
C THR A 86 34.05 3.40 -11.44
N MET A 87 32.89 2.76 -11.24
CA MET A 87 32.80 1.37 -10.77
C MET A 87 32.67 0.33 -11.91
N SER A 88 33.07 0.69 -13.13
CA SER A 88 32.90 -0.13 -14.35
C SER A 88 34.16 -0.89 -14.79
N ILE A 89 35.21 -0.95 -13.95
CA ILE A 89 36.45 -1.70 -14.23
C ILE A 89 36.89 -2.47 -12.97
N ALA A 90 36.19 -3.55 -12.65
CA ALA A 90 36.65 -4.55 -11.69
C ALA A 90 36.12 -5.95 -12.08
N LEU A 91 37.05 -6.88 -12.26
CA LEU A 91 36.88 -8.35 -12.34
C LEU A 91 35.76 -8.93 -13.23
N GLY A 92 36.18 -9.53 -14.36
CA GLY A 92 35.43 -10.61 -15.00
C GLY A 92 35.95 -12.00 -14.58
N ALA A 93 35.43 -13.03 -15.26
CA ALA A 93 35.88 -14.43 -15.26
C ALA A 93 35.47 -15.37 -14.08
N THR A 94 34.21 -15.81 -14.09
CA THR A 94 33.82 -17.23 -13.80
C THR A 94 32.48 -17.58 -14.48
N ALA A 95 32.51 -17.85 -15.78
CA ALA A 95 31.32 -18.26 -16.54
C ALA A 95 31.21 -19.79 -16.68
N ALA A 96 30.65 -20.48 -15.66
CA ALA A 96 30.35 -21.92 -15.74
C ALA A 96 29.40 -22.46 -14.63
N ALA A 97 28.11 -22.04 -14.58
CA ALA A 97 27.04 -22.78 -13.86
C ALA A 97 25.63 -22.20 -14.13
N MET A 98 25.07 -22.41 -15.33
CA MET A 98 23.61 -22.26 -15.56
C MET A 98 22.98 -23.63 -15.85
N VAL A 99 21.64 -23.70 -15.80
CA VAL A 99 20.81 -24.89 -16.13
C VAL A 99 20.80 -26.01 -15.06
N ALA A 100 20.58 -25.67 -13.79
CA ALA A 100 20.37 -26.67 -12.72
C ALA A 100 19.32 -26.32 -11.63
N LEU A 101 18.66 -25.15 -11.67
CA LEU A 101 17.79 -24.66 -10.58
C LEU A 101 16.39 -24.20 -11.04
N ILE A 102 15.70 -25.04 -11.83
CA ILE A 102 14.29 -24.81 -12.24
C ILE A 102 13.35 -25.91 -11.70
N GLY A 103 13.88 -27.01 -11.13
CA GLY A 103 13.11 -28.24 -10.87
C GLY A 103 12.54 -28.47 -9.46
N VAL A 104 12.64 -27.53 -8.50
CA VAL A 104 12.38 -27.83 -7.06
C VAL A 104 11.31 -26.95 -6.40
N ALA A 105 10.84 -25.88 -7.07
CA ALA A 105 10.10 -24.78 -6.42
C ALA A 105 8.62 -25.02 -6.06
N VAL A 106 8.09 -26.25 -6.13
CA VAL A 106 6.62 -26.49 -6.20
C VAL A 106 6.04 -27.37 -5.09
N VAL A 107 6.83 -28.06 -4.26
CA VAL A 107 6.34 -29.20 -3.44
C VAL A 107 6.44 -29.03 -1.91
N ILE A 108 6.94 -27.90 -1.37
CA ILE A 108 6.98 -27.66 0.10
C ILE A 108 6.33 -26.32 0.49
N GLY A 109 5.17 -26.02 -0.10
CA GLY A 109 4.29 -24.94 0.38
C GLY A 109 3.22 -25.46 1.33
N TYR A 110 3.50 -25.52 2.64
CA TYR A 110 2.49 -25.44 3.73
C TYR A 110 3.10 -25.39 5.14
N GLN A 111 4.28 -26.00 5.37
CA GLN A 111 4.80 -26.25 6.74
C GLN A 111 6.22 -25.72 6.97
N ILE A 112 6.42 -24.43 6.70
CA ILE A 112 7.53 -23.65 7.27
C ILE A 112 6.92 -22.36 7.80
N GLY A 113 6.77 -22.25 9.13
CA GLY A 113 6.45 -20.98 9.77
C GLY A 113 7.56 -19.97 9.47
N THR A 114 7.22 -18.69 9.32
CA THR A 114 8.08 -17.68 8.68
C THR A 114 9.31 -17.29 9.52
N SER A 115 10.30 -18.18 9.54
CA SER A 115 11.71 -17.79 9.61
C SER A 115 12.03 -17.01 8.34
N SER A 116 11.79 -15.70 8.39
CA SER A 116 12.28 -14.76 7.39
C SER A 116 13.78 -14.98 7.22
N THR A 117 14.23 -15.26 6.00
CA THR A 117 15.64 -15.05 5.65
C THR A 117 15.87 -13.55 5.76
N GLU A 118 16.47 -13.14 6.88
CA GLU A 118 16.79 -11.74 7.14
C GLU A 118 17.73 -11.26 6.03
N LEU A 119 17.22 -10.34 5.20
CA LEU A 119 18.05 -9.54 4.32
C LEU A 119 18.84 -8.61 5.23
N ASP A 120 20.16 -8.48 5.02
CA ASP A 120 21.07 -7.58 5.76
C ASP A 120 20.68 -6.09 5.54
N GLY A 121 19.57 -5.68 6.15
CA GLY A 121 19.15 -4.30 6.35
C GLY A 121 19.39 -3.88 7.79
N PRO A 122 19.41 -2.57 8.10
CA PRO A 122 19.56 -2.12 9.47
C PRO A 122 18.36 -2.55 10.31
N ALA A 123 18.62 -3.07 11.51
CA ALA A 123 17.57 -3.57 12.40
C ALA A 123 16.58 -2.46 12.81
N PRO A 124 15.30 -2.80 13.09
CA PRO A 124 14.33 -1.83 13.59
C PRO A 124 14.75 -1.21 14.93
N VAL A 125 14.52 0.10 15.07
CA VAL A 125 14.78 0.86 16.29
C VAL A 125 13.45 1.07 17.01
N ALA A 126 13.25 0.35 18.12
CA ALA A 126 12.09 0.52 18.99
C ALA A 126 12.25 1.75 19.89
N ILE A 127 11.26 2.65 19.85
CA ILE A 127 11.16 3.85 20.71
C ILE A 127 9.88 3.79 21.54
N SER A 128 9.91 4.33 22.77
CA SER A 128 8.71 4.41 23.61
C SER A 128 8.76 5.59 24.59
N GLY A 129 7.60 6.13 24.92
CA GLY A 129 7.45 7.20 25.91
C GLY A 129 5.99 7.56 26.19
N SER A 130 5.79 8.46 27.14
CA SER A 130 4.47 8.96 27.54
C SER A 130 4.55 10.41 28.01
N ASP A 131 3.44 11.13 27.86
CA ASP A 131 3.30 12.49 28.36
C ASP A 131 2.42 12.49 29.64
N PRO A 132 2.92 12.99 30.78
CA PRO A 132 2.17 12.95 32.04
C PRO A 132 1.13 14.08 32.20
N ALA A 133 1.10 15.05 31.29
CA ALA A 133 0.11 16.13 31.30
C ALA A 133 -1.13 15.79 30.45
N THR A 134 -0.96 15.00 29.39
CA THR A 134 -2.08 14.49 28.56
C THR A 134 -2.53 13.09 28.97
N GLY A 135 -1.62 12.28 29.52
CA GLY A 135 -1.84 10.85 29.79
C GLY A 135 -1.56 9.93 28.59
N ALA A 136 -1.23 10.49 27.42
CA ALA A 136 -1.02 9.72 26.20
C ALA A 136 0.31 8.96 26.20
N THR A 137 0.33 7.80 25.54
CA THR A 137 1.55 6.98 25.36
C THR A 137 1.78 6.67 23.89
N LEU A 138 3.05 6.53 23.50
CA LEU A 138 3.47 6.15 22.16
C LEU A 138 4.58 5.09 22.27
N THR A 139 4.41 3.98 21.56
CA THR A 139 5.45 3.00 21.26
C THR A 139 5.56 2.84 19.75
N ALA A 140 6.76 2.92 19.17
CA ALA A 140 6.93 2.75 17.73
C ALA A 140 8.20 1.99 17.35
N ASP A 141 8.09 1.10 16.36
CA ASP A 141 9.20 0.39 15.73
C ASP A 141 9.58 1.10 14.42
N LEU A 142 10.70 1.82 14.41
CA LEU A 142 11.21 2.50 13.23
C LEU A 142 12.04 1.50 12.41
N THR A 143 11.57 1.10 11.23
CA THR A 143 12.28 0.18 10.33
C THR A 143 13.02 0.97 9.24
N PRO A 144 14.36 0.97 9.23
CA PRO A 144 15.16 1.71 8.26
C PRO A 144 14.95 1.29 6.80
N ALA A 145 14.90 2.26 5.90
CA ALA A 145 14.89 2.06 4.46
C ALA A 145 15.88 3.01 3.76
N ALA A 146 16.02 2.88 2.43
CA ALA A 146 17.04 3.60 1.66
C ALA A 146 16.75 5.11 1.52
N GLY A 147 17.10 5.88 2.56
CA GLY A 147 16.89 7.34 2.64
C GLY A 147 15.55 7.76 3.24
N TRP A 148 14.84 6.85 3.91
CA TRP A 148 13.52 7.08 4.52
C TRP A 148 13.26 6.02 5.60
N ILE A 149 12.18 6.13 6.37
CA ILE A 149 11.75 5.11 7.34
C ILE A 149 10.34 4.59 7.09
N ARG A 150 10.13 3.30 7.38
CA ARG A 150 8.81 2.76 7.74
C ARG A 150 8.67 2.81 9.25
N LEU A 151 7.45 2.92 9.76
CA LEU A 151 7.17 2.73 11.18
C LEU A 151 5.85 2.04 11.43
N THR A 152 5.81 1.21 12.47
CA THR A 152 4.56 0.77 13.12
C THR A 152 4.52 1.44 14.48
N ALA A 153 3.39 2.08 14.82
CA ALA A 153 3.22 2.82 16.07
C ALA A 153 1.91 2.42 16.74
N THR A 154 1.95 2.22 18.06
CA THR A 154 0.76 2.06 18.91
C THR A 154 0.65 3.29 19.81
N VAL A 155 -0.54 3.89 19.84
CA VAL A 155 -0.85 5.11 20.58
C VAL A 155 -2.02 4.85 21.53
N THR A 156 -1.93 5.26 22.78
CA THR A 156 -3.01 5.09 23.78
C THR A 156 -3.25 6.39 24.56
N GLY A 157 -4.38 6.50 25.26
CA GLY A 157 -4.64 7.61 26.20
C GLY A 157 -4.95 8.96 25.55
N ILE A 158 -5.35 8.96 24.27
CA ILE A 158 -5.91 10.13 23.59
C ILE A 158 -7.45 9.99 23.60
N PRO A 159 -8.24 11.04 23.88
CA PRO A 159 -9.70 10.95 23.89
C PRO A 159 -10.31 10.53 22.55
N ALA A 160 -11.39 9.75 22.61
CA ALA A 160 -12.18 9.38 21.45
C ALA A 160 -12.79 10.61 20.74
N GLY A 161 -12.78 10.59 19.40
CA GLY A 161 -13.22 11.70 18.57
C GLY A 161 -12.14 12.73 18.23
N GLU A 162 -10.93 12.63 18.78
CA GLU A 162 -9.78 13.45 18.35
C GLU A 162 -9.26 12.99 16.97
N PRO A 163 -9.17 13.89 15.96
CA PRO A 163 -8.53 13.61 14.69
C PRO A 163 -7.03 13.89 14.78
N CYS A 164 -6.22 12.84 14.77
CA CYS A 164 -4.78 12.86 15.04
C CYS A 164 -3.92 12.56 13.81
N TYR A 165 -2.69 13.10 13.83
CA TYR A 165 -1.60 12.81 12.91
C TYR A 165 -0.41 12.22 13.65
N LEU A 166 0.20 11.19 13.06
CA LEU A 166 1.49 10.64 13.45
C LEU A 166 2.55 11.37 12.63
N ILE A 167 3.43 12.11 13.28
CA ILE A 167 4.41 13.00 12.65
C ILE A 167 5.81 12.57 13.05
N VAL A 168 6.69 12.45 12.06
CA VAL A 168 8.13 12.29 12.26
C VAL A 168 8.77 13.66 12.05
N VAL A 169 9.65 14.07 12.95
CA VAL A 169 10.41 15.33 12.85
C VAL A 169 11.89 14.98 12.65
N ASP A 170 12.53 15.63 11.68
CA ASP A 170 13.98 15.50 11.47
C ASP A 170 14.80 16.47 12.34
N ARG A 171 16.14 16.37 12.30
CA ARG A 171 17.01 17.26 13.10
C ARG A 171 17.09 18.71 12.62
N ASP A 172 16.64 19.00 11.40
CA ASP A 172 16.52 20.38 10.90
C ASP A 172 15.16 21.01 11.27
N GLY A 173 14.22 20.21 11.79
CA GLY A 173 12.88 20.62 12.23
C GLY A 173 11.79 20.48 11.17
N ASN A 174 12.07 19.82 10.04
CA ASN A 174 11.05 19.51 9.04
C ASN A 174 10.10 18.42 9.58
N ARG A 175 8.85 18.44 9.13
CA ARG A 175 7.76 17.61 9.66
C ARG A 175 7.13 16.76 8.56
N GLU A 176 7.30 15.45 8.65
CA GLU A 176 6.72 14.47 7.73
C GLU A 176 5.54 13.75 8.40
N ILE A 177 4.36 13.76 7.75
CA ILE A 177 3.16 13.08 8.27
C ILE A 177 3.21 11.62 7.84
N ALA A 178 3.46 10.72 8.79
CA ALA A 178 3.53 9.28 8.56
C ALA A 178 2.16 8.60 8.51
N GLY A 179 1.11 9.24 9.06
CA GLY A 179 -0.26 8.76 9.03
C GLY A 179 -1.24 9.70 9.74
N GLY A 180 -2.54 9.44 9.61
CA GLY A 180 -3.59 10.17 10.31
C GLY A 180 -4.83 9.32 10.54
N TRP A 181 -5.54 9.54 11.64
CA TRP A 181 -6.69 8.74 12.06
C TRP A 181 -7.65 9.55 12.94
N LEU A 182 -8.86 9.02 13.13
CA LEU A 182 -9.79 9.46 14.18
C LEU A 182 -9.72 8.45 15.33
N VAL A 183 -9.54 8.90 16.57
CA VAL A 183 -9.52 8.00 17.73
C VAL A 183 -10.93 7.45 17.97
N SER A 184 -11.09 6.12 18.02
CA SER A 184 -12.33 5.44 18.41
C SER A 184 -12.43 5.27 19.93
N GLU A 185 -13.62 4.93 20.44
CA GLU A 185 -13.82 4.58 21.86
C GLU A 185 -12.89 3.43 22.31
N SER A 186 -12.64 2.46 21.42
CA SER A 186 -11.63 1.41 21.64
C SER A 186 -10.19 1.92 21.57
N GLY A 187 -9.91 2.89 20.69
CA GLY A 187 -8.58 3.49 20.52
C GLY A 187 -8.13 4.34 21.71
N GLU A 188 -9.07 4.93 22.45
CA GLU A 188 -8.79 5.61 23.73
C GLU A 188 -8.33 4.60 24.80
N ALA A 189 -9.07 3.49 24.96
CA ALA A 189 -8.92 2.55 26.06
C ALA A 189 -7.90 1.42 25.84
N GLU A 190 -7.88 0.83 24.64
CA GLU A 190 -7.00 -0.29 24.26
C GLU A 190 -5.82 0.16 23.39
N GLY A 191 -5.98 1.27 22.68
CA GLY A 191 -4.98 1.86 21.80
C GLY A 191 -5.30 1.74 20.31
N THR A 192 -4.67 2.60 19.51
CA THR A 192 -4.69 2.52 18.04
C THR A 192 -3.31 2.14 17.53
N THR A 193 -3.23 1.02 16.80
CA THR A 193 -2.02 0.62 16.06
C THR A 193 -2.09 1.12 14.61
N LEU A 194 -1.00 1.70 14.14
CA LEU A 194 -0.86 2.39 12.86
C LEU A 194 0.41 1.90 12.16
N SER A 195 0.38 1.75 10.83
CA SER A 195 1.59 1.57 10.02
C SER A 195 1.72 2.74 9.04
N GLY A 196 2.92 3.29 8.93
CA GLY A 196 3.21 4.49 8.15
C GLY A 196 4.64 4.56 7.62
N SER A 197 4.98 5.69 7.02
CA SER A 197 6.33 5.97 6.50
C SER A 197 6.59 7.46 6.40
N ALA A 198 7.83 7.88 6.63
CA ALA A 198 8.26 9.28 6.52
C ALA A 198 9.52 9.40 5.67
N LEU A 199 9.63 10.48 4.88
CA LEU A 199 10.80 10.78 4.03
C LEU A 199 11.97 11.39 4.85
N VAL A 200 12.19 10.87 6.05
CA VAL A 200 13.28 11.23 6.95
C VAL A 200 14.28 10.07 6.97
N ALA A 201 15.56 10.35 6.74
CA ALA A 201 16.58 9.31 6.79
C ALA A 201 16.64 8.68 8.21
N PRO A 202 16.90 7.37 8.35
CA PRO A 202 16.81 6.69 9.66
C PRO A 202 17.69 7.33 10.73
N ASP A 203 18.92 7.73 10.36
CA ASP A 203 19.86 8.39 11.24
C ASP A 203 19.44 9.82 11.61
N ASP A 204 18.57 10.49 10.84
CA ASP A 204 18.22 11.92 10.96
C ASP A 204 16.89 12.20 11.69
N VAL A 205 16.22 11.16 12.18
CA VAL A 205 15.05 11.30 13.05
C VAL A 205 15.44 12.02 14.36
N ALA A 206 14.74 13.11 14.67
CA ALA A 206 14.82 13.79 15.96
C ALA A 206 13.79 13.24 16.95
N GLU A 207 12.54 13.08 16.49
CA GLU A 207 11.44 12.57 17.29
C GLU A 207 10.28 12.04 16.42
N VAL A 208 9.42 11.22 17.03
CA VAL A 208 8.09 10.87 16.52
C VAL A 208 7.07 11.35 17.54
N ARG A 209 6.03 12.02 17.07
CA ARG A 209 4.98 12.61 17.91
C ARG A 209 3.58 12.38 17.36
N VAL A 210 2.60 12.61 18.22
CA VAL A 210 1.17 12.65 17.87
C VAL A 210 0.64 14.06 18.13
N GLU A 211 -0.01 14.67 17.14
CA GLU A 211 -0.71 15.96 17.25
C GLU A 211 -2.12 15.85 16.67
N ASN A 212 -3.11 16.59 17.19
CA ASN A 212 -4.40 16.73 16.49
C ASN A 212 -4.36 17.82 15.40
N VAL A 213 -5.42 17.90 14.60
CA VAL A 213 -5.60 18.95 13.55
C VAL A 213 -5.54 20.39 14.09
N ALA A 214 -5.70 20.59 15.40
CA ALA A 214 -5.60 21.90 16.05
C ALA A 214 -4.17 22.25 16.50
N GLY A 215 -3.19 21.34 16.32
CA GLY A 215 -1.80 21.52 16.70
C GLY A 215 -1.49 21.25 18.17
N GLN A 216 -2.39 20.61 18.92
CA GLN A 216 -2.09 20.10 20.26
C GLN A 216 -1.28 18.81 20.14
N THR A 217 -0.04 18.83 20.61
CA THR A 217 0.77 17.61 20.81
C THR A 217 0.21 16.81 21.98
N PHE A 218 0.01 15.51 21.78
CA PHE A 218 -0.40 14.57 22.83
C PHE A 218 0.80 13.88 23.48
N VAL A 219 1.76 13.43 22.67
CA VAL A 219 2.98 12.75 23.12
C VAL A 219 4.08 12.91 22.05
N ALA A 220 5.33 13.02 22.50
CA ALA A 220 6.51 13.11 21.65
C ALA A 220 7.63 12.21 22.21
N VAL A 221 8.32 11.47 21.34
CA VAL A 221 9.31 10.45 21.71
C VAL A 221 10.51 10.55 20.78
N ALA A 222 11.71 10.78 21.35
CA ALA A 222 12.97 10.76 20.61
C ALA A 222 13.57 9.33 20.54
N PRO A 223 14.32 9.00 19.48
CA PRO A 223 15.29 7.90 19.51
C PRO A 223 16.35 8.11 20.60
N ALA A 224 16.98 7.01 21.04
CA ALA A 224 17.99 6.97 22.11
C ALA A 224 19.44 7.14 21.60
#